data_AF-A0A841IXB6-F1
#
_entry.id   AF-A0A841IXB6-F1
#
_cell.length_a   1.000
_cell.length_b   1.000
_cell.length_c   1.000
_cell.angle_alpha   90.00
_cell.angle_beta   90.00
_cell.angle_gamma   90.00
#
_symmetry.space_group_name_H-M   'P 1'
#
loop_
_entity.id
_entity.type
_entity.pdbx_description
1 polymer ?
#
loop_
_entity_poly.entity_id
_entity_poly.type
_entity_poly.pdbx_seq_one_letter_code
_entity_poly.pdbx_strand_id
1 'polypeptide(L)'
;MPTEPKPAQEIDNEFTETIVKEKNSGWACVIVPGSGDYFGTRKPVKVSGTIDGHDFQATMLPMGDGTHMLPVKAALRKTLKKDCGDEVSVHLLKRLN
;
A
#
# COMPACT_ATOMS: atom_id res chain seq x y z
N MET A 1 -14.71 21.07 21.20
CA MET A 1 -14.83 19.75 20.53
C MET A 1 -13.46 19.11 20.59
N PRO A 2 -13.26 17.99 21.32
CA PRO A 2 -12.01 17.26 21.25
C PRO A 2 -11.98 16.48 19.93
N THR A 3 -10.99 16.76 19.09
CA THR A 3 -10.69 15.93 17.92
C THR A 3 -9.96 14.70 18.43
N GLU A 4 -10.70 13.63 18.74
CA GLU A 4 -10.11 12.32 19.00
C GLU A 4 -9.29 11.89 17.77
N PRO A 5 -8.02 11.48 17.91
CA PRO A 5 -7.30 10.82 16.83
C PRO A 5 -8.04 9.51 16.53
N LYS A 6 -8.74 9.47 15.39
CA LYS A 6 -9.48 8.27 14.93
C LYS A 6 -8.57 7.04 15.08
N PRO A 7 -9.00 6.00 15.83
CA PRO A 7 -8.18 4.81 16.00
C PRO A 7 -7.90 4.20 14.63
N ALA A 8 -6.72 3.57 14.52
CA ALA A 8 -6.30 2.86 13.33
C ALA A 8 -7.44 1.96 12.84
N GLN A 9 -7.92 2.22 11.62
CA GLN A 9 -9.09 1.53 11.09
C GLN A 9 -8.64 0.15 10.64
N GLU A 10 -9.14 -0.91 11.28
CA GLU A 10 -8.89 -2.28 10.86
C GLU A 10 -9.59 -2.50 9.52
N ILE A 11 -8.81 -2.84 8.51
CA ILE A 11 -9.25 -3.08 7.15
C ILE A 11 -8.77 -4.49 6.85
N ASP A 12 -9.67 -5.45 6.65
CA ASP A 12 -9.29 -6.80 6.21
C ASP A 12 -9.54 -6.82 4.71
N ASN A 13 -8.53 -6.43 3.93
CA ASN A 13 -8.68 -6.29 2.49
C ASN A 13 -7.46 -6.86 1.78
N GLU A 14 -7.67 -7.99 1.13
CA GLU A 14 -6.67 -8.67 0.31
C GLU A 14 -6.95 -8.42 -1.16
N PHE A 15 -5.91 -8.01 -1.89
CA PHE A 15 -5.97 -7.83 -3.33
C PHE A 15 -4.62 -8.19 -3.95
N THR A 16 -4.67 -8.69 -5.17
CA THR A 16 -3.48 -9.01 -5.95
C THR A 16 -3.25 -7.90 -6.96
N GLU A 17 -2.09 -7.27 -6.87
CA GLU A 17 -1.72 -6.17 -7.77
C GLU A 17 -0.29 -6.36 -8.28
N THR A 18 -0.02 -5.79 -9.44
CA THR A 18 1.29 -5.91 -10.09
C THR A 18 2.25 -4.86 -9.55
N ILE A 19 3.48 -5.29 -9.25
CA ILE A 19 4.55 -4.38 -8.92
C ILE A 19 4.97 -3.62 -10.19
N VAL A 20 4.83 -2.30 -10.19
CA VAL A 20 5.32 -1.44 -11.27
C VAL A 20 6.65 -0.81 -10.88
N LYS A 21 7.64 -0.86 -11.77
CA LYS A 21 8.88 -0.10 -11.58
C LYS A 21 8.64 1.34 -12.00
N GLU A 22 8.82 2.27 -11.06
CA GLU A 22 8.85 3.68 -11.38
C GLU A 22 10.12 3.96 -12.22
N LYS A 23 9.95 4.50 -13.44
CA LYS A 23 11.06 4.65 -14.41
C LYS A 23 12.12 5.66 -13.95
N ASN A 24 11.76 6.61 -13.10
CA ASN A 24 12.61 7.71 -12.66
C ASN A 24 13.36 7.37 -11.37
N SER A 25 12.67 6.86 -10.35
CA SER A 25 13.31 6.49 -9.07
C SER A 25 13.87 5.05 -9.09
N GLY A 26 13.38 4.16 -9.96
CA GLY A 26 13.72 2.74 -9.95
C GLY A 26 13.13 1.96 -8.76
N TRP A 27 12.23 2.59 -8.00
CA TRP A 27 11.52 1.96 -6.89
C TRP A 27 10.37 1.13 -7.45
N ALA A 28 10.15 -0.03 -6.83
CA ALA A 28 8.95 -0.82 -7.06
C ALA A 28 7.80 -0.18 -6.29
N CYS A 29 6.73 0.10 -7.01
CA CYS A 29 5.52 0.66 -6.47
C CYS A 29 4.34 -0.17 -6.96
N VAL A 30 3.43 -0.50 -6.07
CA VAL A 30 2.15 -1.11 -6.42
C VAL A 30 1.13 0.01 -6.54
N ILE A 31 0.43 0.09 -7.67
CA ILE A 31 -0.65 1.04 -7.87
C ILE A 31 -1.92 0.35 -7.42
N VAL A 32 -2.63 0.92 -6.46
CA VAL A 32 -3.90 0.39 -5.97
C VAL A 32 -5.02 1.26 -6.54
N PRO A 33 -5.68 0.82 -7.64
CA PRO A 33 -6.79 1.56 -8.22
C PRO A 33 -7.99 1.57 -7.26
N GLY A 34 -8.75 2.66 -7.22
CA GLY A 34 -9.96 2.79 -6.37
C GLY A 34 -9.70 2.87 -4.86
N SER A 35 -8.44 2.77 -4.44
CA SER A 35 -8.03 2.88 -3.04
C SER A 35 -8.31 4.26 -2.44
N GLY A 36 -8.23 5.35 -3.22
CA GLY A 36 -8.55 6.70 -2.75
C GLY A 36 -10.00 6.89 -2.37
N ASP A 37 -10.92 6.29 -3.14
CA ASP A 37 -12.35 6.25 -2.84
C ASP A 37 -12.64 5.27 -1.70
N TYR A 38 -12.00 4.10 -1.68
CA TYR A 38 -12.12 3.13 -0.59
C TYR A 38 -11.70 3.70 0.77
N PHE A 39 -10.60 4.45 0.79
CA PHE A 39 -10.11 5.11 2.00
C PHE A 39 -10.79 6.45 2.28
N GLY A 40 -11.59 6.99 1.34
CA GLY A 40 -12.25 8.29 1.46
C GLY A 40 -11.29 9.45 1.72
N THR A 41 -9.99 9.28 1.44
CA THR A 41 -8.95 10.25 1.78
C THR A 41 -7.90 10.35 0.70
N ARG A 42 -7.67 11.57 0.22
CA ARG A 42 -6.60 11.93 -0.73
C ARG A 42 -5.32 12.38 -0.02
N LYS A 43 -4.99 11.74 1.11
CA LYS A 43 -3.83 12.08 1.95
C LYS A 43 -2.89 10.89 2.04
N PRO A 44 -1.59 11.07 2.33
CA PRO A 44 -0.69 9.95 2.59
C PRO A 44 -1.21 9.14 3.77
N VAL A 45 -1.37 7.83 3.56
CA VAL A 45 -1.92 6.91 4.55
C VAL A 45 -0.88 5.87 4.91
N LYS A 46 -0.58 5.71 6.20
CA LYS A 46 0.24 4.60 6.66
C LYS A 46 -0.62 3.35 6.75
N VAL A 47 -0.16 2.25 6.16
CA VAL A 47 -0.84 0.96 6.24
C VAL A 47 0.12 -0.09 6.74
N SER A 48 -0.45 -1.03 7.49
CA SER A 48 0.21 -2.27 7.90
C SER A 48 -0.62 -3.44 7.40
N GLY A 49 0.08 -4.47 6.93
CA GLY A 49 -0.54 -5.62 6.32
C GLY A 49 0.46 -6.75 6.16
N THR A 50 0.13 -7.73 5.34
CA THR A 50 1.02 -8.78 4.88
C THR A 50 1.08 -8.79 3.35
N ILE A 51 2.25 -9.02 2.75
CA ILE A 51 2.40 -9.24 1.31
C ILE A 51 2.89 -10.67 1.11
N ASP A 52 2.15 -11.52 0.40
CA ASP A 52 2.46 -12.97 0.27
C ASP A 52 2.77 -13.62 1.64
N GLY A 53 2.01 -13.22 2.68
CA GLY A 53 2.21 -13.72 4.05
C GLY A 53 3.38 -13.09 4.83
N HIS A 54 4.06 -12.07 4.30
CA HIS A 54 5.10 -11.33 5.02
C HIS A 54 4.58 -10.00 5.56
N ASP A 55 4.70 -9.79 6.87
CA ASP A 55 4.34 -8.51 7.48
C ASP A 55 5.08 -7.34 6.84
N PHE A 56 4.30 -6.34 6.45
CA PHE A 56 4.81 -5.11 5.90
C PHE A 56 4.16 -3.90 6.54
N GLN A 57 4.95 -2.82 6.56
CA GLN A 57 4.47 -1.50 6.91
C GLN A 57 5.04 -0.50 5.90
N ALA A 58 4.13 0.15 5.19
CA ALA A 58 4.44 1.11 4.15
C ALA A 58 3.45 2.27 4.16
N THR A 59 3.89 3.41 3.63
CA THR A 59 3.04 4.60 3.49
C THR A 59 2.56 4.67 2.06
N MET A 60 1.25 4.57 1.86
CA MET A 60 0.62 4.83 0.58
C MET A 60 0.62 6.32 0.30
N LEU A 61 1.10 6.69 -0.88
CA LEU A 61 1.11 8.06 -1.36
C LEU A 61 -0.05 8.23 -2.35
N PRO A 62 -0.99 9.17 -2.12
CA PRO A 62 -2.06 9.43 -3.08
C PRO A 62 -1.46 10.04 -4.34
N MET A 63 -1.83 9.53 -5.51
CA MET A 63 -1.36 10.07 -6.79
C MET A 63 -2.17 11.29 -7.26
N GLY A 64 -3.21 11.69 -6.52
CA GLY A 64 -4.09 12.82 -6.85
C GLY A 64 -5.33 12.40 -7.66
N ASP A 65 -5.19 11.40 -8.53
CA ASP A 65 -6.27 10.82 -9.36
C ASP A 65 -7.22 9.88 -8.59
N GLY A 66 -7.12 9.80 -7.26
CA GLY A 66 -7.89 8.84 -6.45
C GLY A 66 -7.26 7.45 -6.38
N THR A 67 -6.08 7.26 -6.97
CA THR A 67 -5.27 6.06 -6.78
C THR A 67 -4.21 6.28 -5.69
N HIS A 68 -3.80 5.19 -5.06
CA HIS A 68 -2.70 5.19 -4.12
C HIS A 68 -1.53 4.41 -4.68
N MET A 69 -0.34 4.95 -4.47
CA MET A 69 0.92 4.31 -4.80
C MET A 69 1.55 3.79 -3.52
N LEU A 70 1.73 2.47 -3.44
CA LEU A 70 2.39 1.80 -2.34
C LEU A 70 3.83 1.46 -2.73
N PRO A 71 4.85 2.15 -2.18
CA PRO A 71 6.24 1.78 -2.40
C PRO A 71 6.56 0.45 -1.70
N VAL A 72 6.99 -0.53 -2.49
CA VAL A 72 7.42 -1.84 -1.98
C VAL A 72 8.91 -1.81 -1.69
N LYS A 73 9.27 -1.98 -0.41
CA LYS A 73 10.67 -2.03 0.04
C LYS A 73 11.42 -3.14 -0.68
N ALA A 74 12.69 -2.87 -1.02
CA ALA A 74 13.56 -3.87 -1.64
C ALA A 74 13.75 -5.11 -0.77
N ALA A 75 13.67 -4.97 0.56
CA ALA A 75 13.73 -6.10 1.50
C ALA A 75 12.58 -7.09 1.25
N LEU A 76 11.33 -6.62 1.16
CA LEU A 76 10.17 -7.48 0.86
C LEU A 76 10.31 -8.15 -0.50
N ARG A 77 10.65 -7.39 -1.55
CA ARG A 77 10.89 -7.96 -2.89
C ARG A 77 11.92 -9.09 -2.88
N LYS A 78 13.04 -8.90 -2.16
CA LYS A 78 14.07 -9.94 -2.00
C LYS A 78 13.54 -11.16 -1.26
N THR A 79 12.73 -10.97 -0.23
CA THR A 79 12.12 -12.06 0.54
C THR A 79 11.09 -12.84 -0.29
N LEU A 80 10.21 -12.12 -0.99
CA LEU A 80 9.21 -12.72 -1.88
C LEU A 80 9.83 -13.30 -3.17
N LYS A 81 11.07 -12.93 -3.51
CA LYS A 81 11.70 -13.18 -4.82
C LYS A 81 10.85 -12.72 -6.02
N LYS A 82 10.05 -11.67 -5.81
CA LYS A 82 9.19 -11.04 -6.81
C LYS A 82 9.75 -9.65 -7.14
N ASP A 83 9.78 -9.29 -8.41
CA ASP A 83 10.27 -7.99 -8.87
C ASP A 83 9.20 -7.23 -9.66
N CYS A 84 9.60 -6.21 -10.42
CA CYS A 84 8.69 -5.37 -11.15
C CYS A 84 8.12 -6.14 -12.36
N GLY A 85 6.80 -6.21 -12.45
CA GLY A 85 6.08 -7.06 -13.38
C GLY A 85 5.48 -8.31 -12.72
N ASP A 86 5.89 -8.65 -11.48
CA ASP A 86 5.26 -9.72 -10.71
C ASP A 86 4.01 -9.26 -9.98
N GLU A 87 3.06 -10.18 -9.86
CA GLU A 87 1.87 -10.02 -9.05
C GLU A 87 2.17 -10.34 -7.59
N VAL A 88 1.78 -9.43 -6.70
CA VAL A 88 1.86 -9.61 -5.26
C VAL A 88 0.49 -9.56 -4.64
N SER A 89 0.20 -10.51 -3.76
CA SER A 89 -1.00 -10.46 -2.94
C SER A 89 -0.72 -9.56 -1.75
N VAL A 90 -1.30 -8.36 -1.77
CA VAL A 90 -1.23 -7.38 -0.70
C VAL A 90 -2.48 -7.54 0.14
N HIS A 91 -2.28 -7.98 1.37
CA HIS A 91 -3.31 -8.04 2.39
C HIS A 91 -3.12 -6.85 3.34
N LEU A 92 -3.96 -5.84 3.21
CA LEU A 92 -4.03 -4.76 4.19
C LEU A 92 -4.79 -5.25 5.40
N LEU A 93 -4.23 -5.05 6.60
CA LEU A 93 -4.84 -5.45 7.87
C LEU A 93 -5.32 -4.24 8.67
N LYS A 94 -4.52 -3.16 8.68
CA LYS A 94 -4.84 -1.94 9.42
C LYS A 94 -4.33 -0.70 8.69
N ARG A 95 -5.15 0.34 8.74
CA ARG A 95 -4.78 1.70 8.38
C ARG A 95 -4.39 2.48 9.62
N LEU A 96 -3.15 2.95 9.67
CA LEU A 96 -2.65 3.86 10.69
C LEU A 96 -2.95 5.30 10.24
N ASN A 97 -3.72 6.04 11.04
CA ASN A 97 -4.16 7.40 10.73
C ASN A 97 -3.48 8.45 11.61
#